data_AF-A0A341EEP1-F1
#
_entry.id   AF-A0A341EEP1-F1
#
_cell.length_a   1.000
_cell.length_b   1.000
_cell.length_c   1.000
_cell.angle_alpha   90.00
_cell.angle_beta   90.00
_cell.angle_gamma   90.00
#
_symmetry.space_group_name_H-M   'P 1'
#
loop_
_entity.id
_entity.type
_entity.pdbx_description
1 polymer ?
#
loop_
_entity_poly.entity_id
_entity_poly.type
_entity_poly.pdbx_seq_one_letter_code
_entity_poly.pdbx_strand_id
1 'polypeptide(L)'
;DMGEVSEAQRQAGRHLAAIHRHYLSDLSQIAQVMTRIEAGEAPPAELAHIVLHSQMAQNFAAAGTLCGQQCWALTMHHNIEEQSIFPQLLARGSEPVRAIVDRLRAEHEVVHALLERLGAAADGLTEAPSSEQFAETRAIFDQLVAVVRSHFKFEETALAEALGVYQVDI
;
A
#
# COMPACT_ATOMS: atom_id res chain seq x y z
N ASP A 1 3.75 -28.27 8.28
CA ASP A 1 3.59 -28.11 9.74
C ASP A 1 4.87 -27.47 10.26
N MET A 2 4.79 -26.27 10.85
CA MET A 2 5.95 -25.52 11.36
C MET A 2 6.27 -25.87 12.83
N GLY A 3 5.55 -26.82 13.42
CA GLY A 3 5.74 -27.23 14.82
C GLY A 3 5.25 -26.17 15.81
N GLU A 4 5.66 -26.29 17.08
CA GLU A 4 5.35 -25.28 18.11
C GLU A 4 6.12 -23.98 17.84
N VAL A 5 5.38 -22.90 17.61
CA VAL A 5 5.94 -21.55 17.40
C VAL A 5 5.97 -20.80 18.73
N SER A 6 7.13 -20.25 19.08
CA SER A 6 7.30 -19.47 20.31
C SER A 6 6.69 -18.07 20.22
N GLU A 7 6.48 -17.43 21.37
CA GLU A 7 5.97 -16.06 21.44
C GLU A 7 6.92 -15.03 20.80
N ALA A 8 8.23 -15.28 20.89
CA ALA A 8 9.24 -14.46 20.23
C ALA A 8 9.15 -14.57 18.70
N GLN A 9 8.90 -15.76 18.17
CA GLN A 9 8.75 -15.98 16.72
C GLN A 9 7.47 -15.32 16.17
N ARG A 10 6.38 -15.28 16.95
CA ARG A 10 5.17 -14.55 16.57
C ARG A 10 5.35 -13.03 16.49
N GLN A 11 6.41 -12.48 17.09
CA GLN A 11 6.63 -11.03 17.11
C GLN A 11 6.89 -10.45 15.71
N ALA A 12 7.59 -11.19 14.84
CA ALA A 12 7.89 -10.75 13.48
C ALA A 12 6.61 -10.56 12.64
N GLY A 13 5.72 -11.56 12.63
CA GLY A 13 4.41 -11.45 11.96
C GLY A 13 3.53 -10.35 12.55
N ARG A 14 3.57 -10.12 13.87
CA ARG A 14 2.85 -8.99 14.49
C ARG A 14 3.41 -7.63 14.08
N HIS A 15 4.71 -7.54 13.86
CA HIS A 15 5.35 -6.31 13.40
C HIS A 15 4.90 -5.96 11.97
N LEU A 16 4.95 -6.94 11.06
CA LEU A 16 4.42 -6.79 9.69
C LEU A 16 2.95 -6.35 9.69
N ALA A 17 2.10 -7.02 10.47
CA ALA A 17 0.69 -6.65 10.59
C ALA A 17 0.48 -5.23 11.16
N ALA A 18 1.43 -4.71 11.97
CA ALA A 18 1.36 -3.33 12.46
C ALA A 18 1.66 -2.31 11.35
N ILE A 19 2.62 -2.61 10.48
CA ILE A 19 2.94 -1.83 9.28
C ILE A 19 1.72 -1.79 8.34
N HIS A 20 1.10 -2.94 8.08
CA HIS A 20 -0.11 -3.01 7.25
C HIS A 20 -1.27 -2.19 7.81
N ARG A 21 -1.51 -2.27 9.13
CA ARG A 21 -2.55 -1.46 9.79
C ARG A 21 -2.31 0.05 9.61
N HIS A 22 -1.06 0.49 9.64
CA HIS A 22 -0.72 1.89 9.39
C HIS A 22 -1.12 2.30 7.97
N TYR A 23 -0.73 1.53 6.95
CA TYR A 23 -1.10 1.83 5.56
C TYR A 23 -2.60 1.77 5.29
N LEU A 24 -3.33 0.83 5.90
CA LEU A 24 -4.79 0.77 5.78
C LEU A 24 -5.48 1.97 6.43
N SER A 25 -4.90 2.53 7.50
CA SER A 25 -5.38 3.77 8.12
C SER A 25 -5.20 4.96 7.17
N ASP A 26 -4.05 5.07 6.51
CA ASP A 26 -3.76 6.18 5.59
C ASP A 26 -4.65 6.14 4.35
N LEU A 27 -4.84 4.95 3.76
CA LEU A 27 -5.82 4.75 2.68
C LEU A 27 -7.24 5.12 3.13
N SER A 28 -7.63 4.81 4.37
CA SER A 28 -8.94 5.20 4.90
C SER A 28 -9.10 6.73 5.00
N GLN A 29 -8.03 7.47 5.33
CA GLN A 29 -8.08 8.93 5.39
C GLN A 29 -8.27 9.53 3.99
N ILE A 30 -7.59 8.99 2.97
CA ILE A 30 -7.78 9.40 1.57
C ILE A 30 -9.22 9.14 1.11
N ALA A 31 -9.78 7.97 1.42
CA ALA A 31 -11.16 7.63 1.07
C ALA A 31 -12.18 8.62 1.67
N GLN A 32 -11.96 9.07 2.91
CA GLN A 32 -12.81 10.06 3.57
C GLN A 32 -12.73 11.43 2.88
N VAL A 33 -11.53 11.83 2.43
CA VAL A 33 -11.37 13.07 1.65
C VAL A 33 -12.15 12.98 0.34
N MET A 34 -12.00 11.89 -0.42
CA MET A 34 -12.74 11.67 -1.67
C MET A 34 -14.26 11.70 -1.46
N THR A 35 -14.75 11.09 -0.38
CA THR A 35 -16.19 11.07 -0.04
C THR A 35 -16.75 12.47 0.24
N ARG A 36 -15.99 13.32 0.97
CA ARG A 36 -16.43 14.72 1.22
C ARG A 36 -16.47 15.56 -0.05
N ILE A 37 -15.57 15.29 -1.00
CA ILE A 37 -15.54 15.96 -2.30
C ILE A 37 -16.78 15.60 -3.12
N GLU A 38 -17.14 14.32 -3.16
CA GLU A 38 -18.37 13.83 -3.82
C GLU A 38 -19.64 14.44 -3.22
N ALA A 39 -19.66 14.64 -1.90
CA ALA A 39 -20.77 15.28 -1.20
C ALA A 39 -20.84 16.81 -1.43
N GLY A 40 -19.84 17.41 -2.07
CA GLY A 40 -19.74 18.87 -2.26
C GLY A 40 -19.45 19.63 -0.96
N GLU A 41 -19.00 18.94 0.09
CA GLU A 41 -18.80 19.49 1.43
C GLU A 41 -17.44 20.19 1.60
N ALA A 42 -16.49 19.93 0.70
CA ALA A 42 -15.20 20.60 0.66
C ALA A 42 -15.24 21.77 -0.35
N PRO A 43 -14.91 23.02 0.04
CA PRO A 43 -14.75 24.12 -0.90
C PRO A 43 -13.71 23.76 -1.98
N PRO A 44 -13.94 24.07 -3.27
CA PRO A 44 -12.94 23.87 -4.32
C PRO A 44 -11.59 24.54 -4.03
N ALA A 45 -11.59 25.64 -3.25
CA ALA A 45 -10.38 26.31 -2.79
C ALA A 45 -9.68 25.56 -1.63
N GLU A 46 -10.42 24.86 -0.78
CA GLU A 46 -9.87 24.02 0.28
C GLU A 46 -9.32 22.71 -0.32
N LEU A 47 -9.94 22.20 -1.39
CA LEU A 47 -9.38 21.17 -2.27
C LEU A 47 -8.03 21.64 -2.84
N ALA A 48 -8.00 22.83 -3.45
CA ALA A 48 -6.78 23.47 -3.93
C ALA A 48 -5.79 23.78 -2.80
N HIS A 49 -6.21 23.95 -1.54
CA HIS A 49 -5.29 24.21 -0.42
C HIS A 49 -4.73 22.90 0.17
N ILE A 50 -5.53 21.83 0.22
CA ILE A 50 -5.15 20.46 0.60
C ILE A 50 -4.24 19.85 -0.48
N VAL A 51 -4.44 20.21 -1.75
CA VAL A 51 -3.63 19.76 -2.90
C VAL A 51 -2.43 20.68 -3.17
N LEU A 52 -2.55 22.02 -3.03
CA LEU A 52 -1.55 22.99 -3.53
C LEU A 52 -0.85 23.87 -2.46
N HIS A 53 -1.31 23.97 -1.20
CA HIS A 53 -0.79 25.00 -0.25
C HIS A 53 -0.30 24.52 1.12
N SER A 54 -0.11 23.22 1.34
CA SER A 54 0.86 22.82 2.35
C SER A 54 2.28 23.11 1.81
N GLN A 55 3.31 22.96 2.63
CA GLN A 55 4.73 22.93 2.23
C GLN A 55 5.07 21.83 1.16
N MET A 56 4.06 21.31 0.45
CA MET A 56 4.08 20.31 -0.63
C MET A 56 4.39 20.90 -2.01
N ALA A 57 4.04 22.16 -2.30
CA ALA A 57 4.34 22.77 -3.62
C ALA A 57 5.84 22.84 -3.93
N GLN A 58 6.67 23.05 -2.90
CA GLN A 58 8.12 23.10 -3.04
C GLN A 58 8.77 21.70 -3.03
N ASN A 59 8.00 20.66 -2.67
CA ASN A 59 8.44 19.26 -2.71
C ASN A 59 7.94 18.50 -3.96
N PHE A 60 6.98 19.02 -4.72
CA PHE A 60 6.45 18.37 -5.92
C PHE A 60 7.47 18.21 -7.07
N ALA A 61 8.57 18.96 -7.05
CA ALA A 61 9.69 18.71 -7.95
C ALA A 61 10.55 17.49 -7.54
N ALA A 62 10.24 16.82 -6.41
CA ALA A 62 11.00 15.69 -5.91
C ALA A 62 10.18 14.50 -5.33
N ALA A 63 8.91 14.66 -4.94
CA ALA A 63 8.02 13.56 -4.50
C ALA A 63 6.54 14.02 -4.39
N GLY A 64 5.59 13.22 -4.92
CA GLY A 64 4.19 13.57 -5.21
C GLY A 64 3.19 13.78 -4.05
N THR A 65 1.90 13.89 -4.38
CA THR A 65 0.73 14.29 -3.53
C THR A 65 0.51 13.39 -2.32
N LEU A 66 -0.43 13.65 -1.40
CA LEU A 66 -0.70 12.73 -0.26
C LEU A 66 -1.07 11.31 -0.74
N CYS A 67 -1.77 11.23 -1.87
CA CYS A 67 -1.95 9.98 -2.61
C CYS A 67 -0.60 9.42 -3.09
N GLY A 68 0.24 10.24 -3.71
CA GLY A 68 1.60 9.88 -4.14
C GLY A 68 2.55 9.46 -3.00
N GLN A 69 2.47 10.07 -1.81
CA GLN A 69 3.25 9.72 -0.63
C GLN A 69 2.84 8.35 -0.12
N GLN A 70 1.53 8.09 -0.04
CA GLN A 70 1.02 6.80 0.38
C GLN A 70 1.34 5.70 -0.65
N CYS A 71 1.23 6.03 -1.94
CA CYS A 71 1.62 5.14 -3.03
C CYS A 71 3.12 4.83 -2.97
N TRP A 72 3.96 5.83 -2.77
CA TRP A 72 5.40 5.67 -2.62
C TRP A 72 5.78 4.85 -1.39
N ALA A 73 5.10 5.07 -0.25
CA ALA A 73 5.34 4.31 0.96
C ALA A 73 4.99 2.82 0.78
N LEU A 74 3.88 2.50 0.11
CA LEU A 74 3.53 1.13 -0.28
C LEU A 74 4.58 0.52 -1.22
N THR A 75 5.01 1.26 -2.24
CA THR A 75 6.09 0.82 -3.14
C THR A 75 7.38 0.54 -2.37
N MET A 76 7.77 1.39 -1.41
CA MET A 76 8.97 1.18 -0.62
C MET A 76 8.86 -0.03 0.30
N HIS A 77 7.69 -0.26 0.90
CA HIS A 77 7.41 -1.46 1.70
C HIS A 77 7.54 -2.74 0.87
N HIS A 78 6.85 -2.82 -0.28
CA HIS A 78 6.99 -4.00 -1.15
C HIS A 78 8.41 -4.15 -1.69
N ASN A 79 9.13 -3.05 -1.97
CA ASN A 79 10.53 -3.13 -2.37
C ASN A 79 11.42 -3.75 -1.29
N ILE A 80 11.18 -3.44 -0.01
CA ILE A 80 11.89 -4.08 1.11
C ILE A 80 11.57 -5.58 1.13
N GLU A 81 10.33 -5.96 0.90
CA GLU A 81 9.94 -7.36 0.83
C GLU A 81 10.64 -8.10 -0.31
N GLU A 82 10.59 -7.53 -1.52
CA GLU A 82 11.22 -8.11 -2.71
C GLU A 82 12.74 -8.26 -2.60
N GLN A 83 13.39 -7.25 -2.02
CA GLN A 83 14.85 -7.14 -2.02
C GLN A 83 15.50 -7.72 -0.75
N SER A 84 14.74 -7.90 0.33
CA SER A 84 15.27 -8.37 1.62
C SER A 84 14.51 -9.57 2.19
N ILE A 85 13.20 -9.44 2.43
CA ILE A 85 12.42 -10.45 3.19
C ILE A 85 12.21 -11.72 2.35
N PHE A 86 11.73 -11.59 1.12
CA PHE A 86 11.47 -12.72 0.23
C PHE A 86 12.74 -13.51 -0.11
N PRO A 87 13.90 -12.89 -0.43
CA PRO A 87 15.15 -13.63 -0.58
C PRO A 87 15.53 -14.48 0.63
N GLN A 88 15.34 -13.97 1.85
CA GLN A 88 15.61 -14.73 3.08
C GLN A 88 14.65 -15.93 3.22
N LEU A 89 13.36 -15.73 2.96
CA LEU A 89 12.36 -16.80 2.96
C LEU A 89 12.62 -17.85 1.88
N LEU A 90 13.07 -17.47 0.69
CA LEU A 90 13.41 -18.41 -0.37
C LEU A 90 14.67 -19.22 -0.05
N ALA A 91 15.66 -18.60 0.59
CA ALA A 91 16.91 -19.25 0.97
C ALA A 91 16.74 -20.27 2.11
N ARG A 92 15.84 -20.00 3.07
CA ARG A 92 15.68 -20.80 4.29
C ARG A 92 14.38 -21.60 4.34
N GLY A 93 13.40 -21.23 3.54
CA GLY A 93 12.02 -21.71 3.62
C GLY A 93 11.80 -23.09 3.00
N SER A 94 10.69 -23.69 3.41
CA SER A 94 10.15 -24.92 2.81
C SER A 94 9.48 -24.66 1.46
N GLU A 95 9.14 -25.72 0.71
CA GLU A 95 8.43 -25.59 -0.57
C GLU A 95 7.08 -24.84 -0.45
N PRO A 96 6.23 -25.10 0.57
CA PRO A 96 5.02 -24.30 0.77
C PRO A 96 5.29 -22.79 0.96
N VAL A 97 6.40 -22.44 1.61
CA VAL A 97 6.79 -21.02 1.81
C VAL A 97 7.20 -20.39 0.49
N ARG A 98 7.90 -21.13 -0.39
CA ARG A 98 8.23 -20.65 -1.73
C ARG A 98 6.96 -20.35 -2.55
N ALA A 99 5.97 -21.24 -2.52
CA ALA A 99 4.70 -21.01 -3.21
C ALA A 99 3.93 -19.79 -2.68
N ILE A 100 4.03 -19.50 -1.38
CA ILE A 100 3.48 -18.28 -0.78
C ILE A 100 4.21 -17.04 -1.32
N VAL A 101 5.54 -17.05 -1.31
CA VAL A 101 6.36 -15.93 -1.83
C VAL A 101 6.08 -15.69 -3.31
N ASP A 102 6.02 -16.73 -4.14
CA ASP A 102 5.72 -16.59 -5.57
C ASP A 102 4.34 -15.95 -5.81
N ARG A 103 3.35 -16.31 -4.98
CA ARG A 103 2.04 -15.67 -5.02
C ARG A 103 2.10 -14.20 -4.59
N LEU A 104 2.81 -13.87 -3.51
CA LEU A 104 2.93 -12.49 -3.02
C LEU A 104 3.58 -11.58 -4.07
N ARG A 105 4.62 -12.06 -4.75
CA ARG A 105 5.25 -11.35 -5.89
C ARG A 105 4.26 -11.06 -7.02
N ALA A 106 3.46 -12.05 -7.40
CA ALA A 106 2.43 -11.86 -8.42
C ALA A 106 1.34 -10.86 -7.97
N GLU A 107 1.00 -10.84 -6.68
CA GLU A 107 0.09 -9.84 -6.12
C GLU A 107 0.73 -8.43 -6.11
N HIS A 108 2.03 -8.30 -5.84
CA HIS A 108 2.76 -7.02 -5.92
C HIS A 108 2.74 -6.41 -7.32
N GLU A 109 2.89 -7.22 -8.38
CA GLU A 109 2.78 -6.74 -9.76
C GLU A 109 1.43 -6.05 -10.02
N VAL A 110 0.34 -6.65 -9.52
CA VAL A 110 -1.01 -6.08 -9.63
C VAL A 110 -1.13 -4.78 -8.83
N VAL A 111 -0.58 -4.73 -7.62
CA VAL A 111 -0.60 -3.52 -6.80
C VAL A 111 0.19 -2.39 -7.47
N HIS A 112 1.41 -2.66 -7.95
CA HIS A 112 2.23 -1.66 -8.65
C HIS A 112 1.53 -1.13 -9.91
N ALA A 113 0.91 -1.98 -10.72
CA ALA A 113 0.14 -1.54 -11.87
C ALA A 113 -1.05 -0.63 -11.48
N LEU A 114 -1.69 -0.86 -10.34
CA LEU A 114 -2.75 0.02 -9.83
C LEU A 114 -2.22 1.35 -9.31
N LEU A 115 -1.05 1.34 -8.65
CA LEU A 115 -0.39 2.56 -8.18
C LEU A 115 0.03 3.46 -9.35
N GLU A 116 0.58 2.88 -10.42
CA GLU A 116 0.92 3.62 -11.65
C GLU A 116 -0.30 4.26 -12.29
N ARG A 117 -1.39 3.49 -12.45
CA ARG A 117 -2.67 3.99 -12.99
C ARG A 117 -3.26 5.10 -12.13
N LEU A 118 -3.19 4.95 -10.80
CA LEU A 118 -3.67 5.96 -9.86
C LEU A 118 -2.86 7.25 -9.94
N GLY A 119 -1.53 7.14 -10.08
CA GLY A 119 -0.64 8.28 -10.32
C GLY A 119 -1.03 9.05 -11.57
N ALA A 120 -1.18 8.35 -12.71
CA ALA A 120 -1.59 8.97 -13.96
C ALA A 120 -2.98 9.64 -13.89
N ALA A 121 -3.94 9.01 -13.20
CA ALA A 121 -5.27 9.60 -13.00
C ALA A 121 -5.22 10.86 -12.13
N ALA A 122 -4.39 10.85 -11.07
CA ALA A 122 -4.19 12.01 -10.20
C ALA A 122 -3.50 13.18 -10.91
N ASP A 123 -2.55 12.89 -11.81
CA ASP A 123 -1.92 13.90 -12.67
C ASP A 123 -2.97 14.53 -13.59
N GLY A 124 -3.79 13.71 -14.26
CA GLY A 124 -4.89 14.20 -15.10
C GLY A 124 -5.90 15.09 -14.36
N LEU A 125 -6.24 14.73 -13.12
CA LEU A 125 -7.10 15.52 -12.24
C LEU A 125 -6.47 16.87 -11.86
N THR A 126 -5.14 16.94 -11.78
CA THR A 126 -4.40 18.18 -11.49
C THR A 126 -4.36 19.10 -12.70
N GLU A 127 -4.18 18.55 -13.90
CA GLU A 127 -4.07 19.32 -15.14
C GLU A 127 -5.40 19.91 -15.61
N ALA A 128 -6.50 19.14 -15.54
CA ALA A 128 -7.77 19.53 -16.15
C ALA A 128 -9.00 19.01 -15.38
N PRO A 129 -9.19 19.36 -14.09
CA PRO A 129 -10.14 18.71 -13.20
C PRO A 129 -11.57 18.69 -13.74
N SER A 130 -12.14 17.49 -13.81
CA SER A 130 -13.55 17.26 -14.18
C SER A 130 -14.21 16.23 -13.27
N SER A 131 -15.54 16.22 -13.22
CA SER A 131 -16.29 15.19 -12.50
C SER A 131 -16.03 13.78 -13.02
N GLU A 132 -15.79 13.65 -14.33
CA GLU A 132 -15.43 12.39 -14.98
C GLU A 132 -14.05 11.89 -14.54
N GLN A 133 -13.03 12.75 -14.57
CA GLN A 133 -11.69 12.41 -14.11
C GLN A 133 -11.65 12.07 -12.61
N PHE A 134 -12.42 12.81 -11.81
CA PHE A 134 -12.54 12.52 -10.39
C PHE A 134 -13.17 11.13 -10.16
N ALA A 135 -14.24 10.80 -10.88
CA ALA A 135 -14.88 9.49 -10.80
C ALA A 135 -13.94 8.36 -11.25
N GLU A 136 -13.14 8.57 -12.30
CA GLU A 136 -12.11 7.62 -12.73
C GLU A 136 -11.02 7.42 -11.66
N THR A 137 -10.48 8.51 -11.12
CA THR A 137 -9.47 8.48 -10.05
C THR A 137 -10.00 7.73 -8.83
N ARG A 138 -11.26 8.00 -8.44
CA ARG A 138 -11.93 7.31 -7.34
C ARG A 138 -12.07 5.82 -7.61
N ALA A 139 -12.50 5.43 -8.80
CA ALA A 139 -12.68 4.02 -9.14
C ALA A 139 -11.36 3.23 -9.07
N ILE A 140 -10.27 3.83 -9.56
CA ILE A 140 -8.93 3.23 -9.47
C ILE A 140 -8.47 3.14 -8.00
N PHE A 141 -8.70 4.19 -7.21
CA PHE A 141 -8.38 4.20 -5.79
C PHE A 141 -9.15 3.13 -5.01
N ASP A 142 -10.45 2.99 -5.22
CA ASP A 142 -11.27 1.96 -4.56
C ASP A 142 -10.81 0.54 -4.95
N GLN A 143 -10.42 0.35 -6.22
CA GLN A 143 -9.82 -0.91 -6.69
C GLN A 143 -8.51 -1.21 -5.95
N LEU A 144 -7.61 -0.23 -5.83
CA LEU A 144 -6.36 -0.36 -5.10
C LEU A 144 -6.61 -0.74 -3.62
N VAL A 145 -7.52 -0.05 -2.94
CA VAL A 145 -7.85 -0.34 -1.53
C VAL A 145 -8.37 -1.77 -1.36
N ALA A 146 -9.22 -2.25 -2.26
CA ALA A 146 -9.73 -3.61 -2.22
C ALA A 146 -8.61 -4.66 -2.39
N VAL A 147 -7.70 -4.44 -3.36
CA VAL A 147 -6.57 -5.34 -3.62
C VAL A 147 -5.59 -5.34 -2.45
N VAL A 148 -5.17 -4.17 -1.96
CA VAL A 148 -4.21 -4.05 -0.84
C VAL A 148 -4.76 -4.71 0.43
N ARG A 149 -6.05 -4.52 0.74
CA ARG A 149 -6.67 -5.19 1.90
C ARG A 149 -6.65 -6.72 1.77
N SER A 150 -6.92 -7.24 0.57
CA SER A 150 -6.88 -8.68 0.32
C SER A 150 -5.46 -9.23 0.41
N HIS A 151 -4.52 -8.51 -0.18
CA HIS A 151 -3.10 -8.85 -0.20
C HIS A 151 -2.51 -8.92 1.22
N PHE A 152 -2.63 -7.84 2.01
CA PHE A 152 -2.16 -7.81 3.40
C PHE A 152 -2.78 -8.93 4.25
N LYS A 153 -4.07 -9.20 4.08
CA LYS A 153 -4.72 -10.30 4.81
C LYS A 153 -4.10 -11.66 4.48
N PHE A 154 -3.82 -11.90 3.19
CA PHE A 154 -3.20 -13.14 2.77
C PHE A 154 -1.78 -13.25 3.34
N GLU A 155 -0.97 -12.20 3.20
CA GLU A 155 0.40 -12.19 3.69
C GLU A 155 0.48 -12.39 5.21
N GLU A 156 -0.31 -11.62 5.97
CA GLU A 156 -0.37 -11.75 7.43
C GLU A 156 -0.74 -13.18 7.86
N THR A 157 -1.66 -13.82 7.15
CA THR A 157 -2.09 -15.19 7.48
C THR A 157 -1.04 -16.22 7.06
N ALA A 158 -0.44 -16.05 5.88
CA ALA A 158 0.44 -17.03 5.26
C ALA A 158 1.88 -16.97 5.80
N LEU A 159 2.35 -15.79 6.19
CA LEU A 159 3.71 -15.54 6.69
C LEU A 159 3.80 -15.30 8.21
N ALA A 160 2.67 -15.16 8.93
CA ALA A 160 2.62 -14.83 10.37
C ALA A 160 3.70 -15.53 11.21
N GLU A 161 3.80 -16.84 11.06
CA GLU A 161 4.73 -17.66 11.83
C GLU A 161 6.05 -17.90 11.09
N ALA A 162 6.02 -17.94 9.75
CA ALA A 162 7.18 -18.23 8.91
C ALA A 162 8.30 -17.21 9.13
N LEU A 163 7.96 -15.93 9.27
CA LEU A 163 8.94 -14.85 9.48
C LEU A 163 9.81 -15.10 10.73
N GLY A 164 9.19 -15.49 11.85
CA GLY A 164 9.92 -15.83 13.06
C GLY A 164 10.62 -17.19 13.01
N VAL A 165 9.98 -18.20 12.42
CA VAL A 165 10.54 -19.57 12.30
C VAL A 165 11.83 -19.56 11.48
N TYR A 166 11.88 -18.80 10.39
CA TYR A 166 13.07 -18.68 9.54
C TYR A 166 14.00 -17.53 9.90
N GLN A 167 13.76 -16.87 11.04
CA GLN A 167 14.57 -15.77 11.58
C GLN A 167 14.79 -14.66 10.55
N VAL A 168 13.70 -14.22 9.91
CA VAL A 168 13.73 -13.16 8.90
C VAL A 168 13.80 -11.81 9.61
N ASP A 169 14.75 -10.99 9.19
CA ASP A 169 14.86 -9.61 9.65
C ASP A 169 13.84 -8.74 8.90
N ILE A 170 13.01 -8.01 9.65
CA ILE A 170 11.97 -7.07 9.18
C ILE A 170 12.30 -5.67 9.71
#